data_AF-V6BQN2-F1
#
_entry.id   AF-V6BQN2-F1
#
_cell.length_a   1.000
_cell.length_b   1.000
_cell.length_c   1.000
_cell.angle_alpha   90.00
_cell.angle_beta   90.00
_cell.angle_gamma   90.00
#
_symmetry.space_group_name_H-M   'P 1'
#
loop_
_entity.id
_entity.type
_entity.pdbx_description
1 polymer ?
#
loop_
_entity_poly.entity_id
_entity_poly.type
_entity_poly.pdbx_seq_one_letter_code
_entity_poly.pdbx_strand_id
1 'polypeptide(L)' 'ELTVVEGMQFDRGYLSAYFVTNADKMIAQLENAYVLLTDKKI' A
#
# COMPACT_ATOMS: atom_id res chain seq x y z
N GLU A 1 14.51 16.62 12.37
CA GLU A 1 15.21 16.28 11.12
C GLU A 1 14.16 16.07 10.03
N LEU A 2 14.37 16.61 8.83
CA LEU A 2 13.48 16.32 7.70
C LEU A 2 13.82 14.92 7.18
N THR A 3 13.01 13.93 7.53
CA THR A 3 13.03 12.62 6.87
C THR A 3 12.40 12.77 5.50
N VAL A 4 13.25 12.94 4.47
CA VAL A 4 12.82 12.85 3.08
C VAL A 4 12.55 11.38 2.79
N VAL A 5 11.29 11.03 2.53
CA VAL A 5 10.90 9.68 2.11
C VAL A 5 10.99 9.60 0.58
N GLU A 6 11.66 8.56 0.08
CA GLU A 6 11.62 8.22 -1.34
C GLU A 6 10.25 7.61 -1.65
N GLY A 7 9.37 8.42 -2.24
CA GLY A 7 8.03 8.03 -2.63
C GLY A 7 6.93 8.68 -1.79
N MET A 8 5.74 8.06 -1.82
CA MET A 8 4.54 8.55 -1.13
C MET A 8 4.11 7.53 -0.08
N GLN A 9 4.01 7.96 1.18
CA GLN A 9 3.52 7.15 2.28
C GLN A 9 2.10 7.55 2.65
N PHE A 10 1.24 6.56 2.88
CA PHE A 10 -0.12 6.76 3.36
C PHE A 10 -0.31 6.03 4.69
N ASP A 11 -1.16 6.56 5.57
CA ASP A 11 -1.47 5.94 6.87
C ASP A 11 -2.46 4.76 6.77
N ARG A 12 -2.91 4.41 5.55
CA ARG A 12 -3.87 3.31 5.31
C ARG A 12 -3.16 2.07 4.77
N GLY A 13 -3.37 0.94 5.44
CA GLY A 13 -2.92 -0.38 5.00
C GLY A 13 -3.90 -1.09 4.05
N TYR A 14 -3.66 -2.38 3.82
CA TYR A 14 -4.54 -3.24 3.02
C TYR A 14 -5.88 -3.51 3.74
N LEU A 15 -6.97 -3.61 2.97
CA LEU A 15 -8.31 -3.83 3.52
C LEU A 15 -8.55 -5.28 3.99
N SER A 16 -7.83 -6.24 3.41
CA SER A 16 -8.01 -7.67 3.68
C SER A 16 -6.65 -8.36 3.81
N ALA A 17 -6.54 -9.27 4.78
CA ALA A 17 -5.31 -10.04 5.01
C ALA A 17 -4.93 -10.94 3.82
N TYR A 18 -5.88 -11.24 2.91
CA TYR A 18 -5.59 -11.98 1.68
C TYR A 18 -4.73 -11.20 0.68
N PHE A 19 -4.52 -9.89 0.87
CA PHE A 19 -3.62 -9.09 0.04
C PHE A 19 -2.14 -9.16 0.45
N VAL A 20 -1.82 -9.85 1.55
CA VAL A 20 -0.44 -9.99 2.03
C VAL A 20 0.36 -10.86 1.05
N THR A 21 1.43 -10.31 0.50
CA THR A 21 2.35 -11.03 -0.40
C THR A 21 3.61 -11.51 0.33
N ASN A 22 3.94 -10.89 1.48
CA ASN A 22 5.00 -11.34 2.37
C ASN A 22 4.42 -11.50 3.79
N ALA A 23 4.19 -12.76 4.18
CA ALA A 23 3.58 -13.11 5.46
C ALA A 23 4.45 -12.77 6.67
N ASP A 24 5.78 -12.92 6.54
CA ASP A 24 6.72 -12.66 7.64
C ASP A 24 6.77 -11.19 8.03
N LYS A 25 6.70 -10.31 7.02
CA LYS A 25 6.71 -8.86 7.21
C LYS A 25 5.30 -8.26 7.31
N MET A 26 4.25 -9.05 7.05
CA MET A 26 2.86 -8.61 6.91
C MET A 26 2.71 -7.41 5.96
N ILE A 27 3.27 -7.51 4.75
CA ILE A 27 3.21 -6.44 3.74
C ILE A 27 2.64 -6.93 2.42
N ALA A 28 2.04 -6.00 1.68
CA ALA A 28 1.66 -6.16 0.28
C ALA A 28 2.67 -5.38 -0.58
N GLN A 29 3.47 -6.09 -1.36
CA GLN A 29 4.41 -5.52 -2.33
C GLN A 29 3.96 -5.90 -3.73
N LEU A 30 3.79 -4.87 -4.58
CA LEU A 30 3.43 -5.03 -6.00
C LEU A 30 4.39 -4.23 -6.86
N GLU A 31 4.81 -4.81 -7.99
CA GLU A 31 5.66 -4.15 -8.99
C GLU A 31 4.83 -3.78 -10.22
N ASN A 32 5.08 -2.59 -10.81
CA ASN A 32 4.35 -2.08 -11.99
C ASN A 32 2.82 -2.17 -11.87
N ALA A 33 2.30 -1.86 -10.69
CA ALA A 33 0.88 -2.00 -10.39
C ALA A 33 0.02 -0.91 -11.04
N TYR A 34 -1.22 -1.27 -11.37
CA TYR A 34 -2.25 -0.29 -11.71
C TYR A 34 -2.85 0.32 -10.44
N VAL A 35 -3.08 1.63 -10.46
CA VAL A 35 -3.71 2.38 -9.36
C VAL A 35 -5.09 2.86 -9.80
N LEU A 36 -6.15 2.40 -9.13
CA LEU A 36 -7.51 2.89 -9.32
C LEU A 36 -7.83 3.94 -8.26
N LEU A 37 -8.24 5.13 -8.70
CA LEU A 37 -8.68 6.24 -7.83
C LEU A 37 -10.16 6.50 -8.08
N THR A 38 -10.97 6.51 -7.02
CA THR A 38 -12.40 6.85 -7.09
C THR A 38 -12.83 7.58 -5.82
N ASP A 39 -13.82 8.46 -5.95
CA ASP A 39 -14.46 9.23 -4.88
C ASP A 39 -15.65 8.50 -4.24
N LYS A 40 -16.04 7.35 -4.79
CA LYS A 40 -17.17 6.54 -4.31
C LYS A 40 -16.70 5.29 -3.59
N LYS A 41 -17.58 4.70 -2.78
CA LYS A 41 -17.35 3.35 -2.26
C LYS A 41 -17.35 2.37 -3.43
N ILE A 42 -16.32 1.54 -3.47
CA ILE A 42 -16.24 0.34 -4.32
C ILE A 42 -16.98 -0.79 -3.61
#